data_AF-A0A1Q3MXJ0-F1
#
_entry.id   AF-A0A1Q3MXJ0-F1
#
_cell.length_a   1.000
_cell.length_b   1.000
_cell.length_c   1.000
_cell.angle_alpha   90.00
_cell.angle_beta   90.00
_cell.angle_gamma   90.00
#
_symmetry.space_group_name_H-M   'P 1'
#
loop_
_entity.id
_entity.type
_entity.pdbx_description
1 polymer ?
#
loop_
_entity_poly.entity_id
_entity_poly.type
_entity_poly.pdbx_seq_one_letter_code
_entity_poly.pdbx_strand_id
1 'polypeptide(L)'
;MKIYATPAEHNWGNTESNYTSWTTKESVAQKWAQVKGTEGVILEKQFIISETTPSLDKYNEAEILVKGIVTGATVHTVSFPLNRSI
;
A
#
# COMPACT_ATOMS: atom_id res chain seq x y z
N MET A 1 -4.99 -17.97 -20.61
CA MET A 1 -3.82 -17.47 -19.84
C MET A 1 -4.21 -16.07 -19.37
N LYS A 2 -4.19 -15.80 -18.06
CA LYS A 2 -4.51 -14.46 -17.53
C LYS A 2 -3.31 -13.55 -17.77
N ILE A 3 -3.52 -12.41 -18.42
CA ILE A 3 -2.49 -11.38 -18.59
C ILE A 3 -2.64 -10.43 -17.40
N TYR A 4 -1.60 -10.33 -16.57
CA TYR A 4 -1.58 -9.39 -15.45
C TYR A 4 -1.06 -8.03 -15.90
N ALA A 5 -1.56 -6.98 -15.26
CA ALA A 5 -1.02 -5.63 -15.40
C ALA A 5 0.47 -5.59 -15.03
N THR A 6 1.25 -4.86 -15.80
CA THR A 6 2.65 -4.52 -15.50
C THR A 6 2.77 -3.67 -14.23
N PRO A 7 3.96 -3.54 -13.62
CA PRO A 7 4.19 -2.63 -12.50
C PRO A 7 3.71 -1.19 -12.75
N ALA A 8 3.93 -0.68 -13.96
CA ALA A 8 3.52 0.67 -14.34
C ALA A 8 1.99 0.78 -14.45
N GLU A 9 1.33 -0.19 -15.08
CA GLU A 9 -0.14 -0.21 -15.18
C GLU A 9 -0.80 -0.37 -13.81
N HIS A 10 -0.20 -1.16 -12.91
CA HIS A 10 -0.64 -1.28 -11.52
C HIS A 10 -0.62 0.07 -10.80
N ASN A 11 0.52 0.77 -10.87
CA ASN A 11 0.65 2.09 -10.29
C ASN A 11 -0.35 3.10 -10.89
N TRP A 12 -0.81 2.90 -12.13
CA TRP A 12 -1.86 3.69 -12.78
C TRP A 12 -3.30 3.29 -12.37
N GLY A 13 -3.45 2.35 -11.44
CA GLY A 13 -4.74 1.89 -10.91
C GLY A 13 -5.28 0.62 -11.56
N ASN A 14 -4.57 0.00 -12.51
CA ASN A 14 -4.94 -1.32 -13.01
C ASN A 14 -4.51 -2.41 -12.02
N THR A 15 -5.36 -2.65 -11.03
CA THR A 15 -5.10 -3.61 -9.94
C THR A 15 -5.31 -5.06 -10.34
N GLU A 16 -5.66 -5.37 -11.60
CA GLU A 16 -5.66 -6.73 -12.14
C GLU A 16 -4.22 -7.23 -12.37
N SER A 17 -3.49 -7.38 -11.27
CA SER A 17 -2.06 -7.67 -11.24
C SER A 17 -1.73 -8.73 -10.20
N ASN A 18 -0.47 -9.16 -10.16
CA ASN A 18 0.06 -10.01 -9.11
C ASN A 18 0.90 -9.23 -8.08
N TYR A 19 0.68 -7.92 -7.93
CA TYR A 19 1.39 -7.08 -6.96
C TYR A 19 0.50 -6.69 -5.79
N THR A 20 1.13 -6.54 -4.62
CA THR A 20 0.59 -5.86 -3.45
C THR A 20 1.34 -4.54 -3.28
N SER A 21 0.60 -3.43 -3.17
CA SER A 21 1.17 -2.10 -2.90
C SER A 21 1.58 -1.94 -1.45
N TRP A 22 2.78 -1.42 -1.24
CA TRP A 22 3.34 -0.98 0.03
C TRP A 22 3.87 0.45 -0.11
N THR A 23 4.14 1.14 1.00
CA THR A 23 4.73 2.48 0.99
C THR A 23 5.85 2.57 2.03
N THR A 24 6.86 3.39 1.76
CA THR A 24 7.89 3.76 2.75
C THR A 24 7.51 4.99 3.56
N LYS A 25 6.38 5.63 3.26
CA LYS A 25 5.89 6.82 3.96
C LYS A 25 4.77 6.44 4.92
N GLU A 26 5.03 6.56 6.23
CA GLU A 26 4.04 6.29 7.27
C GLU A 26 2.76 7.14 7.10
N SER A 27 2.90 8.41 6.71
CA SER A 27 1.75 9.31 6.49
C SER A 27 0.80 8.83 5.38
N VAL A 28 1.33 8.15 4.36
CA VAL A 28 0.52 7.55 3.29
C VAL A 28 -0.23 6.33 3.82
N ALA A 29 0.43 5.49 4.62
CA ALA A 29 -0.23 4.35 5.27
C ALA A 29 -1.36 4.82 6.21
N GLN A 30 -1.13 5.86 7.01
CA GLN A 30 -2.14 6.47 7.87
C GLN A 30 -3.32 7.04 7.08
N LYS A 31 -3.06 7.80 6.01
CA LYS A 31 -4.08 8.34 5.10
C LYS A 31 -5.00 7.22 4.61
N TRP A 32 -4.45 6.10 4.13
CA TRP A 32 -5.23 4.99 3.60
C TRP A 32 -5.95 4.18 4.67
N ALA A 33 -5.36 4.02 5.86
CA ALA A 33 -6.01 3.37 7.00
C ALA A 33 -7.26 4.14 7.49
N GLN A 34 -7.30 5.47 7.32
CA GLN A 34 -8.42 6.31 7.73
C GLN A 34 -9.61 6.31 6.75
N VAL A 35 -9.42 5.91 5.48
CA VAL A 35 -10.40 6.15 4.39
C VAL A 35 -11.82 5.63 4.69
N LYS A 36 -11.96 4.60 5.53
CA LYS A 36 -13.25 3.96 5.82
C LYS A 36 -13.82 4.24 7.21
N GLY A 37 -13.17 5.08 8.03
CA GLY A 37 -13.71 5.44 9.35
C GLY A 37 -12.68 5.96 10.36
N THR A 38 -13.02 5.82 11.63
CA THR A 38 -12.19 6.25 12.77
C THR A 38 -11.22 5.17 13.25
N GLU A 39 -11.25 3.99 12.65
CA GLU A 39 -10.38 2.87 12.99
C GLU A 39 -9.85 2.25 11.71
N GLY A 40 -8.59 1.81 11.76
CA GLY A 40 -7.92 1.19 10.63
C GLY A 40 -6.77 0.30 11.07
N VAL A 41 -6.13 -0.32 10.09
CA VAL A 41 -4.98 -1.19 10.29
C VAL A 41 -3.83 -0.70 9.43
N ILE A 42 -2.65 -0.59 10.02
CA ILE A 42 -1.38 -0.42 9.33
C ILE A 42 -0.59 -1.73 9.46
N LEU A 43 -0.12 -2.24 8.32
CA LEU A 43 0.78 -3.39 8.28
C LEU A 43 2.22 -2.87 8.10
N GLU A 44 3.14 -3.33 8.94
CA GLU A 44 4.56 -2.99 8.84
C GLU A 44 5.38 -4.24 8.55
N LYS A 45 6.31 -4.14 7.59
CA LYS A 45 7.26 -5.19 7.28
C LYS A 45 8.55 -4.61 6.72
N GLN A 46 9.67 -5.21 7.12
CA GLN A 46 10.96 -4.96 6.49
C GLN A 46 11.13 -5.88 5.28
N PHE A 47 11.49 -5.30 4.13
CA PHE A 47 11.74 -6.03 2.89
C PHE A 47 13.21 -5.94 2.50
N ILE A 48 13.74 -7.01 1.93
CA ILE A 48 15.02 -6.94 1.22
C ILE A 48 14.75 -6.27 -0.12
N ILE A 49 15.63 -5.36 -0.56
CA ILE A 49 15.43 -4.59 -1.81
C ILE A 49 15.15 -5.51 -3.01
N SER A 50 15.80 -6.67 -3.10
CA SER A 50 15.60 -7.65 -4.17
C SER A 50 14.21 -8.32 -4.19
N GLU A 51 13.43 -8.22 -3.11
CA GLU A 51 12.05 -8.71 -3.03
C GLU A 51 11.04 -7.68 -3.58
N THR A 52 11.50 -6.46 -3.82
CA THR A 52 10.68 -5.34 -4.26
C THR A 52 10.77 -5.14 -5.76
N THR A 53 9.70 -4.64 -6.36
CA THR A 53 9.63 -4.25 -7.77
C THR A 53 9.52 -2.72 -7.84
N PRO A 54 10.49 -2.03 -8.45
CA PRO A 54 10.39 -0.60 -8.67
C PRO A 54 9.15 -0.26 -9.51
N SER A 55 8.41 0.76 -9.10
CA SER A 55 7.38 1.41 -9.92
C SER A 55 7.67 2.91 -9.97
N LEU A 56 7.07 3.60 -10.94
CA LEU A 56 7.15 5.06 -10.99
C LEU A 56 6.36 5.62 -9.81
N ASP A 57 6.95 6.54 -9.03
CA ASP A 57 6.23 7.19 -7.92
C ASP A 57 5.34 8.34 -8.41
N LYS A 58 4.37 8.02 -9.27
CA LYS A 58 3.54 9.02 -9.95
C LYS A 58 2.70 9.87 -9.00
N TYR A 59 2.22 9.28 -7.92
CA TYR A 59 1.35 9.94 -6.94
C TYR A 59 2.13 10.52 -5.74
N ASN A 60 3.47 10.47 -5.78
CA ASN A 60 4.35 10.86 -4.65
C ASN A 60 3.98 10.13 -3.35
N GLU A 61 3.52 8.88 -3.48
CA GLU A 61 3.12 8.02 -2.36
C GLU A 61 4.28 7.11 -1.90
N ALA A 62 5.44 7.20 -2.56
CA ALA A 62 6.59 6.33 -2.34
C ALA A 62 6.20 4.85 -2.35
N GLU A 63 5.40 4.48 -3.35
CA GLU A 63 4.93 3.11 -3.52
C GLU A 63 6.09 2.16 -3.82
N ILE A 64 6.03 0.99 -3.19
CA ILE A 64 6.83 -0.17 -3.51
C ILE A 64 5.89 -1.33 -3.83
N LEU A 65 6.14 -2.04 -4.93
CA LEU A 65 5.36 -3.21 -5.29
C LEU A 65 6.07 -4.48 -4.81
N VAL A 66 5.30 -5.37 -4.19
CA VAL A 66 5.77 -6.71 -3.80
C VAL A 66 4.93 -7.75 -4.52
N LYS A 67 5.57 -8.77 -5.10
CA LYS A 67 4.85 -9.82 -5.84
C LYS A 67 4.09 -10.75 -4.89
N GLY A 68 2.82 -10.97 -5.16
CA GLY A 68 1.95 -11.91 -4.46
C GLY A 68 1.46 -11.41 -3.11
N ILE A 69 0.91 -12.34 -2.33
CA ILE A 69 0.44 -12.10 -0.96
C ILE A 69 1.66 -11.97 -0.04
N VAL A 70 1.71 -10.90 0.74
CA VAL A 70 2.75 -10.70 1.75
C VAL A 70 2.28 -11.23 3.11
N THR A 71 3.09 -12.08 3.74
CA THR A 71 2.82 -12.66 5.06
C THR A 71 3.86 -12.22 6.10
N GLY A 72 3.52 -12.33 7.38
CA GLY A 72 4.43 -12.02 8.50
C GLY A 72 4.75 -10.52 8.61
N ALA A 73 3.74 -9.67 8.41
CA ALA A 73 3.80 -8.26 8.75
C ALA A 73 3.32 -8.06 10.19
N THR A 74 3.88 -7.08 10.88
CA THR A 74 3.38 -6.61 12.18
C THR A 74 2.10 -5.82 11.94
N VAL A 75 1.09 -6.04 12.78
CA VAL A 75 -0.22 -5.39 12.66
C VAL A 75 -0.33 -4.31 13.72
N HIS A 76 -0.61 -3.08 13.28
CA HIS A 76 -0.86 -1.93 14.14
C HIS A 76 -2.31 -1.49 13.97
N THR A 77 -3.10 -1.58 15.04
CA THR A 77 -4.43 -0.96 15.09
C THR A 77 -4.26 0.53 15.33
N VAL A 78 -4.88 1.36 14.50
CA VAL A 78 -4.82 2.82 14.60
C VAL A 78 -6.22 3.39 14.74
N SER A 79 -6.35 4.40 15.61
CA SER A 79 -7.59 5.14 15.80
C SER A 79 -7.38 6.59 15.38
N PHE A 80 -8.35 7.14 14.66
CA PHE A 80 -8.36 8.50 14.18
C PHE A 80 -9.43 9.30 14.91
N PRO A 81 -9.17 10.57 15.25
CA PRO A 81 -10.20 11.42 15.82
C PRO A 81 -11.38 11.53 14.84
N LEU A 82 -12.61 11.52 15.38
CA LEU A 82 -13.78 11.94 14.63
C LEU A 82 -13.54 13.37 14.14
N ASN A 83 -13.38 13.56 12.84
CA ASN A 83 -13.41 14.90 12.26
C ASN A 83 -14.84 15.45 12.43
N ARG A 84 -15.09 16.14 13.54
CA ARG A 84 -16.26 17.01 13.71
C ARG A 84 -15.96 18.37 13.09
N SER A 85 -15.92 18.42 11.76
CA SER A 85 -15.92 19.69 11.03
C SER A 85 -16.71 19.53 9.73
N ILE A 86 -17.98 19.89 9.78
CA ILE A 86 -18.74 20.49 8.67
C ILE A 86 -19.11 21.89 9.15
#